data_AF-A0A6A5HKT1-F1
#
_entry.id   AF-A0A6A5HKT1-F1
#
_cell.length_a   1.000
_cell.length_b   1.000
_cell.length_c   1.000
_cell.angle_alpha   90.00
_cell.angle_beta   90.00
_cell.angle_gamma   90.00
#
_symmetry.space_group_name_H-M   'P 1'
#
loop_
_entity.id
_entity.type
_entity.pdbx_description
1 polymer ?
#
loop_
_entity_poly.entity_id
_entity_poly.type
_entity_poly.pdbx_seq_one_letter_code
_entity_poly.pdbx_strand_id
1 'polypeptide(L)'
;MKISTLQVRSDEPIATWYHVASGNSFSDVAMGGRAVFDLLKEPEIQNSKRVTIATSSKNIQVIAREKLTKCLNLRIEFSSFLGNYHQLSQEIFEISRENRPIGAIIDYYVHDYFNTKLYPNFAKIVADLKAKRTKIGRINAITIPMESDAELNVFIVPEDEERIKNTWILRMAVMEKRRNAD
;
A
#
# COMPACT_ATOMS: atom_id res chain seq x y z
N MET A 1 -0.61 18.08 -19.75
CA MET A 1 -0.44 16.92 -20.67
C MET A 1 -0.72 15.62 -19.91
N LYS A 2 -1.07 14.52 -20.58
CA LYS A 2 -1.19 13.19 -19.92
C LYS A 2 0.12 12.44 -20.08
N ILE A 3 0.78 12.16 -18.96
CA ILE A 3 2.04 11.43 -18.91
C ILE A 3 1.73 10.04 -18.33
N SER A 4 2.20 8.98 -18.99
CA SER A 4 1.91 7.62 -18.53
C SER A 4 2.61 7.33 -17.21
N THR A 5 3.88 7.71 -17.08
CA THR A 5 4.71 7.37 -15.91
C THR A 5 5.60 8.53 -15.49
N LEU A 6 5.62 8.83 -14.19
CA LEU A 6 6.63 9.68 -13.55
C LEU A 6 7.51 8.83 -12.64
N GLN A 7 8.83 8.92 -12.78
CA GLN A 7 9.78 8.27 -11.88
C GLN A 7 10.63 9.33 -11.19
N VAL A 8 10.47 9.49 -9.88
CA VAL A 8 11.21 10.43 -9.05
C VAL A 8 12.31 9.68 -8.30
N ARG A 9 13.54 10.15 -8.42
CA ARG A 9 14.69 9.64 -7.66
C ARG A 9 15.33 10.77 -6.85
N SER A 10 15.85 10.44 -5.67
CA SER A 10 16.37 11.41 -4.71
C SER A 10 17.72 12.04 -5.07
N ASP A 11 18.39 11.53 -6.09
CA ASP A 11 19.62 12.07 -6.67
C ASP A 11 19.36 13.30 -7.57
N GLU A 12 18.11 13.56 -7.95
CA GLU A 12 17.73 14.72 -8.77
C GLU A 12 17.13 15.87 -7.93
N PRO A 13 17.38 17.15 -8.29
CA PRO A 13 16.82 18.30 -7.58
C PRO A 13 15.29 18.28 -7.52
N ILE A 14 14.72 18.50 -6.33
CA ILE A 14 13.26 18.54 -6.10
C ILE A 14 12.54 19.51 -7.05
N ALA A 15 13.15 20.66 -7.36
CA ALA A 15 12.59 21.68 -8.24
C ALA A 15 12.32 21.15 -9.66
N THR A 16 13.15 20.23 -10.15
CA THR A 16 12.96 19.57 -11.46
C THR A 16 11.65 18.80 -11.47
N TRP A 17 11.37 18.07 -10.40
CA TRP A 17 10.16 17.25 -10.27
C TRP A 17 8.90 18.11 -10.11
N TYR A 18 8.99 19.21 -9.38
CA TYR A 18 7.88 20.17 -9.26
C TYR A 18 7.44 20.72 -10.61
N HIS A 19 8.40 21.10 -11.47
CA HIS A 19 8.09 21.62 -12.80
C HIS A 19 7.42 20.55 -13.69
N VAL A 20 7.86 19.29 -13.58
CA VAL A 20 7.28 18.18 -14.33
C VAL A 20 5.90 17.79 -13.79
N ALA A 21 5.71 17.79 -12.48
CA ALA A 21 4.46 17.42 -11.84
C ALA A 21 3.36 18.45 -12.12
N SER A 22 3.67 19.73 -11.99
CA SER A 22 2.68 20.81 -12.07
C SER A 22 1.95 20.83 -13.41
N GLY A 23 0.61 20.77 -13.37
CA GLY A 23 -0.24 20.87 -14.56
C GLY A 23 -0.25 19.62 -15.46
N ASN A 24 0.33 18.52 -15.00
CA ASN A 24 0.34 17.24 -15.72
C ASN A 24 -0.46 16.17 -14.99
N SER A 25 -1.07 15.25 -15.73
CA SER A 25 -1.78 14.10 -15.15
C SER A 25 -0.99 12.83 -15.35
N PHE A 26 -0.88 12.01 -14.30
CA PHE A 26 -0.09 10.78 -14.29
C PHE A 26 -0.98 9.55 -14.09
N SER A 27 -0.67 8.48 -14.83
CA SER A 27 -1.32 7.17 -14.60
C SER A 27 -0.58 6.38 -13.53
N ASP A 28 0.75 6.32 -13.64
CA ASP A 28 1.63 5.65 -12.69
C ASP A 28 2.72 6.61 -12.20
N VAL A 29 3.00 6.58 -10.90
CA VAL A 29 4.09 7.34 -10.29
C VAL A 29 4.95 6.39 -9.46
N ALA A 30 6.27 6.44 -9.63
CA ALA A 30 7.24 5.74 -8.80
C ALA A 30 8.15 6.77 -8.13
N MET A 31 8.35 6.67 -6.82
CA MET A 31 9.17 7.62 -6.07
C MET A 31 10.12 6.89 -5.12
N GLY A 32 11.37 7.37 -5.02
CA GLY A 32 12.37 6.85 -4.09
C GLY A 32 13.18 7.94 -3.40
N GLY A 33 13.46 7.72 -2.11
CA GLY A 33 14.33 8.58 -1.28
C GLY A 33 13.69 9.87 -0.75
N ARG A 34 14.49 10.80 -0.23
CA ARG A 34 14.00 11.98 0.53
C ARG A 34 13.10 12.91 -0.29
N ALA A 35 13.26 12.96 -1.61
CA ALA A 35 12.46 13.80 -2.50
C ALA A 35 10.96 13.46 -2.50
N VAL A 36 10.57 12.27 -2.01
CA VAL A 36 9.17 11.85 -1.90
C VAL A 36 8.37 12.77 -0.97
N PHE A 37 8.91 13.21 0.17
CA PHE A 37 8.12 13.80 1.26
C PHE A 37 7.29 15.03 0.87
N ASP A 38 7.88 15.92 0.07
CA ASP A 38 7.27 17.17 -0.34
C ASP A 38 6.29 16.96 -1.51
N LEU A 39 6.64 16.09 -2.46
CA LEU A 39 5.83 15.80 -3.65
C LEU A 39 4.52 15.06 -3.33
N LEU A 40 4.42 14.36 -2.21
CA LEU A 40 3.18 13.69 -1.78
C LEU A 40 2.00 14.67 -1.55
N LYS A 41 2.28 15.97 -1.43
CA LYS A 41 1.24 16.99 -1.27
C LYS A 41 0.64 17.44 -2.60
N GLU A 42 1.30 17.16 -3.71
CA GLU A 42 0.87 17.66 -5.01
C GLU A 42 -0.42 16.97 -5.46
N PRO A 43 -1.46 17.72 -5.86
CA PRO A 43 -2.73 17.15 -6.32
C PRO A 43 -2.56 16.13 -7.45
N GLU A 44 -1.62 16.36 -8.35
CA GLU A 44 -1.31 15.49 -9.49
C GLU A 44 -0.84 14.11 -9.03
N ILE A 45 -0.10 14.05 -7.92
CA ILE A 45 0.37 12.82 -7.29
C ILE A 45 -0.77 12.15 -6.52
N GLN A 46 -1.52 12.91 -5.72
CA GLN A 46 -2.65 12.40 -4.93
C GLN A 46 -3.78 11.81 -5.79
N ASN A 47 -3.97 12.34 -7.00
CA ASN A 47 -4.99 11.89 -7.94
C ASN A 47 -4.47 10.86 -8.94
N SER A 48 -3.21 10.41 -8.82
CA SER A 48 -2.65 9.37 -9.67
C SER A 48 -3.34 8.02 -9.42
N LYS A 49 -3.51 7.22 -10.49
CA LYS A 49 -4.15 5.90 -10.38
C LYS A 49 -3.30 4.92 -9.57
N ARG A 50 -1.98 5.01 -9.72
CA ARG A 50 -1.01 4.20 -8.97
C ARG A 50 0.17 5.03 -8.50
N VAL A 51 0.57 4.84 -7.25
CA VAL A 51 1.80 5.41 -6.67
C VAL A 51 2.61 4.30 -6.03
N THR A 52 3.90 4.20 -6.36
CA THR A 52 4.88 3.29 -5.77
C THR A 52 5.92 4.09 -5.00
N ILE A 53 6.15 3.73 -3.74
CA ILE A 53 7.09 4.42 -2.85
C ILE A 53 8.09 3.42 -2.30
N ALA A 54 9.36 3.59 -2.67
CA ALA A 54 10.46 2.88 -2.05
C ALA A 54 10.85 3.57 -0.74
N THR A 55 10.54 2.94 0.39
CA THR A 55 10.69 3.57 1.70
C THR A 55 12.08 3.33 2.29
N SER A 56 12.74 4.39 2.76
CA SER A 56 13.99 4.29 3.51
C SER A 56 13.81 4.59 5.01
N SER A 57 12.59 4.89 5.46
CA SER A 57 12.26 5.19 6.86
C SER A 57 10.78 4.97 7.17
N LYS A 58 10.41 4.76 8.44
CA LYS A 58 9.01 4.59 8.86
C LYS A 58 8.15 5.84 8.63
N ASN A 59 8.75 7.03 8.72
CA ASN A 59 8.02 8.30 8.61
C ASN A 59 7.35 8.47 7.24
N ILE A 60 8.02 8.02 6.17
CA ILE A 60 7.50 8.18 4.81
C ILE A 60 6.28 7.28 4.55
N GLN A 61 6.25 6.09 5.15
CA GLN A 61 5.13 5.17 5.07
C GLN A 61 3.89 5.78 5.74
N VAL A 62 4.04 6.34 6.94
CA VAL A 62 2.93 7.01 7.66
C VAL A 62 2.40 8.18 6.83
N ILE A 63 3.28 9.07 6.38
CA ILE A 63 2.90 10.25 5.58
C ILE A 63 2.21 9.83 4.26
N ALA A 64 2.71 8.79 3.59
CA ALA A 64 2.12 8.29 2.37
C ALA A 64 0.71 7.73 2.60
N ARG A 65 0.50 6.95 3.67
CA ARG A 65 -0.83 6.44 4.03
C ARG A 65 -1.82 7.57 4.25
N GLU A 66 -1.44 8.58 5.02
CA GLU A 66 -2.28 9.74 5.35
C GLU A 66 -2.63 10.58 4.11
N LYS A 67 -1.65 10.86 3.23
CA LYS A 67 -1.84 11.79 2.10
C LYS A 67 -2.41 11.13 0.84
N LEU A 68 -2.19 9.83 0.65
CA LEU A 68 -2.56 9.10 -0.57
C LEU A 68 -3.80 8.20 -0.36
N THR A 69 -4.74 8.65 0.47
CA THR A 69 -6.01 7.94 0.71
C THR A 69 -6.91 7.90 -0.52
N LYS A 70 -6.79 8.88 -1.41
CA LYS A 70 -7.54 8.97 -2.67
C LYS A 70 -6.99 8.09 -3.78
N CYS A 71 -5.72 7.66 -3.68
CA CYS A 71 -5.11 6.82 -4.71
C CYS A 71 -5.74 5.43 -4.72
N LEU A 72 -6.16 4.97 -5.90
CA LEU A 72 -6.73 3.62 -6.05
C LEU A 72 -5.69 2.52 -5.85
N ASN A 73 -4.41 2.75 -6.16
CA ASN A 73 -3.36 1.76 -5.94
C ASN A 73 -2.14 2.41 -5.30
N LEU A 74 -1.90 2.10 -4.03
CA LEU A 74 -0.69 2.49 -3.32
C LEU A 74 0.22 1.28 -3.16
N ARG A 75 1.47 1.38 -3.60
CA ARG A 75 2.50 0.36 -3.37
C ARG A 75 3.59 0.95 -2.49
N ILE A 76 3.92 0.23 -1.43
CA ILE A 76 4.99 0.60 -0.51
C ILE A 76 6.02 -0.52 -0.55
N GLU A 77 7.22 -0.21 -1.01
CA GLU A 77 8.32 -1.17 -1.11
C GLU A 77 9.21 -1.07 0.14
N PHE A 78 9.51 -2.23 0.71
CA PHE A 78 10.32 -2.42 1.90
C PHE A 78 11.51 -3.30 1.60
N SER A 79 12.69 -2.85 2.02
CA SER A 79 13.92 -3.64 1.92
C SER A 79 14.06 -4.70 3.03
N SER A 80 13.26 -4.63 4.10
CA SER A 80 13.20 -5.63 5.18
C SER A 80 11.92 -5.46 6.03
N PHE A 81 11.27 -6.58 6.41
CA PHE A 81 10.01 -6.59 7.16
C PHE A 81 10.17 -6.58 8.69
N LEU A 82 11.36 -6.94 9.19
CA LEU A 82 11.60 -7.24 10.62
C LEU A 82 11.28 -6.06 11.56
N GLY A 83 11.49 -4.82 11.12
CA GLY A 83 11.29 -3.63 11.97
C GLY A 83 9.83 -3.15 12.11
N ASN A 84 8.92 -3.58 11.24
CA ASN A 84 7.54 -3.06 11.15
C ASN A 84 6.48 -4.05 11.65
N TYR A 85 6.89 -5.29 11.93
CA TYR A 85 5.96 -6.35 12.25
C TYR A 85 5.16 -6.15 13.56
N HIS A 86 5.77 -5.51 14.57
CA HIS A 86 5.13 -5.34 15.89
C HIS A 86 3.93 -4.40 15.88
N GLN A 87 3.81 -3.51 14.90
CA GLN A 87 2.74 -2.52 14.80
C GLN A 87 1.73 -2.84 13.69
N LEU A 88 1.89 -3.96 12.99
CA LEU A 88 1.08 -4.27 11.81
C LEU A 88 -0.43 -4.34 12.11
N SER A 89 -0.84 -4.90 13.25
CA SER A 89 -2.26 -4.90 13.65
C SER A 89 -2.79 -3.49 13.79
N GLN A 90 -2.05 -2.59 14.46
CA GLN A 90 -2.42 -1.19 14.62
C GLN A 90 -2.46 -0.47 13.26
N GLU A 91 -1.47 -0.70 12.40
CA GLU A 91 -1.42 -0.10 11.07
C GLU A 91 -2.62 -0.50 10.20
N ILE A 92 -2.97 -1.79 10.22
CA ILE A 92 -4.14 -2.32 9.53
C ILE A 92 -5.43 -1.69 10.08
N PHE A 93 -5.53 -1.53 11.41
CA PHE A 93 -6.67 -0.87 12.04
C PHE A 93 -6.79 0.59 11.63
N GLU A 94 -5.69 1.34 11.63
CA GLU A 94 -5.66 2.73 11.13
C GLU A 94 -6.16 2.81 9.69
N ILE A 95 -5.65 1.94 8.81
CA ILE A 95 -6.06 1.89 7.40
C ILE A 95 -7.56 1.58 7.27
N SER A 96 -8.11 0.70 8.11
CA SER A 96 -9.54 0.37 8.08
C SER A 96 -10.45 1.56 8.46
N ARG A 97 -9.90 2.58 9.12
CA ARG A 97 -10.58 3.82 9.48
C ARG A 97 -10.39 4.93 8.46
N GLU A 98 -9.48 4.76 7.50
CA GLU A 98 -9.30 5.71 6.41
C GLU A 98 -10.49 5.60 5.44
N ASN A 99 -11.06 6.74 5.02
CA ASN A 99 -12.18 6.77 4.06
C ASN A 99 -11.68 6.55 2.61
N ARG A 100 -11.04 5.41 2.38
CA ARG A 100 -10.52 5.02 1.06
C ARG A 100 -11.66 4.57 0.14
N PRO A 101 -11.57 4.86 -1.17
CA PRO A 101 -12.58 4.42 -2.13
C PRO A 101 -12.62 2.90 -2.25
N ILE A 102 -13.80 2.34 -2.53
CA ILE A 102 -13.96 0.94 -2.91
C ILE A 102 -13.11 0.63 -4.14
N GLY A 103 -12.45 -0.53 -4.13
CA GLY A 103 -11.47 -0.92 -5.14
C GLY A 103 -10.06 -0.41 -4.88
N ALA A 104 -9.85 0.37 -3.82
CA ALA A 104 -8.51 0.77 -3.41
C ALA A 104 -7.67 -0.43 -2.96
N ILE A 105 -6.41 -0.46 -3.39
CA ILE A 105 -5.43 -1.49 -3.06
C ILE A 105 -4.21 -0.81 -2.43
N ILE A 106 -3.80 -1.32 -1.28
CA ILE A 106 -2.50 -1.04 -0.68
C ILE A 106 -1.69 -2.32 -0.70
N ASP A 107 -0.56 -2.30 -1.41
CA ASP A 107 0.39 -3.41 -1.45
C ASP A 107 1.64 -3.03 -0.66
N TYR A 108 2.02 -3.86 0.31
CA TYR A 108 3.33 -3.81 0.93
C TYR A 108 4.20 -4.85 0.23
N TYR A 109 5.10 -4.39 -0.63
CA TYR A 109 6.10 -5.21 -1.30
C TYR A 109 7.27 -5.41 -0.35
N VAL A 110 7.52 -6.65 0.04
CA VAL A 110 8.57 -7.01 0.97
C VAL A 110 9.65 -7.78 0.24
N HIS A 111 10.84 -7.21 0.18
CA HIS A 111 12.03 -7.89 -0.32
C HIS A 111 12.72 -8.62 0.84
N ASP A 112 12.71 -9.95 0.79
CA ASP A 112 13.34 -10.83 1.76
C ASP A 112 14.67 -11.35 1.19
N TYR A 113 15.67 -10.46 1.10
CA TYR A 113 16.97 -10.77 0.49
C TYR A 113 17.65 -12.02 1.04
N PHE A 114 17.39 -12.35 2.32
CA PHE A 114 17.98 -13.49 3.01
C PHE A 114 17.08 -14.74 3.01
N ASN A 115 15.93 -14.70 2.32
CA ASN A 115 14.96 -15.80 2.24
C ASN A 115 14.58 -16.36 3.63
N THR A 116 14.35 -15.45 4.58
CA THR A 116 13.93 -15.77 5.95
C THR A 116 12.48 -16.26 6.02
N LYS A 117 11.68 -16.01 4.97
CA LYS A 117 10.26 -16.34 4.84
C LYS A 117 9.43 -15.82 6.01
N LEU A 118 9.72 -14.59 6.43
CA LEU A 118 9.01 -13.93 7.52
C LEU A 118 7.65 -13.42 7.03
N TYR A 119 6.61 -14.20 7.30
CA TYR A 119 5.23 -13.82 7.00
C TYR A 119 4.49 -13.24 8.21
N PRO A 120 3.44 -12.44 7.99
CA PRO A 120 2.64 -11.94 9.08
C PRO A 120 1.88 -13.05 9.83
N ASN A 121 1.85 -13.02 11.16
CA ASN A 121 1.03 -13.92 11.97
C ASN A 121 -0.44 -13.47 11.94
N PHE A 122 -1.18 -13.99 10.97
CA PHE A 122 -2.60 -13.73 10.81
C PHE A 122 -3.44 -14.15 12.02
N ALA A 123 -3.00 -15.14 12.82
CA ALA A 123 -3.72 -15.50 14.04
C ALA A 123 -3.66 -14.39 15.09
N LYS A 124 -2.48 -13.78 15.25
CA LYS A 124 -2.30 -12.64 16.14
C LYS A 124 -3.12 -11.43 15.68
N ILE A 125 -3.06 -11.09 14.39
CA ILE A 125 -3.83 -9.96 13.83
C ILE A 125 -5.34 -10.16 14.04
N VAL A 126 -5.85 -11.38 13.81
CA VAL A 126 -7.25 -11.72 14.07
C VAL A 126 -7.63 -11.51 15.54
N ALA A 127 -6.78 -11.95 16.47
CA ALA A 127 -7.01 -11.77 17.90
C ALA A 127 -6.97 -10.29 18.30
N ASP A 128 -5.94 -9.56 17.86
CA ASP A 128 -5.73 -8.14 18.16
C ASP A 128 -6.90 -7.28 17.67
N LEU A 129 -7.41 -7.56 16.46
CA LEU A 129 -8.43 -6.74 15.80
C LEU A 129 -9.86 -7.29 15.91
N LYS A 130 -10.04 -8.44 16.57
CA LYS A 130 -11.32 -9.20 16.59
C LYS A 130 -11.88 -9.40 15.17
N ALA A 131 -11.00 -9.60 14.20
CA ALA A 131 -11.35 -9.68 12.79
C ALA A 131 -11.88 -11.07 12.42
N LYS A 132 -12.50 -11.19 11.23
CA LYS A 132 -12.99 -12.48 10.73
C LYS A 132 -11.99 -13.09 9.76
N ARG A 133 -11.67 -14.38 9.92
CA ARG A 133 -10.98 -15.12 8.86
C ARG A 133 -11.95 -15.40 7.73
N THR A 134 -11.51 -15.16 6.51
CA THR A 134 -12.31 -15.39 5.30
C THR A 134 -11.46 -16.07 4.21
N LYS A 135 -12.09 -16.32 3.06
CA LYS A 135 -11.41 -16.67 1.82
C LYS A 135 -11.83 -15.77 0.68
N ILE A 136 -10.85 -15.36 -0.12
CA ILE A 136 -11.07 -14.68 -1.41
C ILE A 136 -10.64 -15.65 -2.49
N GLY A 137 -11.61 -16.32 -3.10
CA GLY A 137 -11.35 -17.47 -3.96
C GLY A 137 -10.62 -18.57 -3.18
N ARG A 138 -9.37 -18.86 -3.52
CA ARG A 138 -8.52 -19.86 -2.85
C ARG A 138 -7.55 -19.26 -1.81
N ILE A 139 -7.51 -17.94 -1.68
CA ILE A 139 -6.55 -17.24 -0.83
C ILE A 139 -7.16 -17.04 0.57
N ASN A 140 -6.41 -17.41 1.61
CA ASN A 140 -6.79 -17.10 2.99
C ASN A 140 -6.63 -15.60 3.26
N ALA A 141 -7.65 -14.99 3.83
CA ALA A 141 -7.66 -13.56 4.11
C ALA A 141 -8.23 -13.28 5.51
N ILE A 142 -8.00 -12.06 5.98
CA ILE A 142 -8.68 -11.49 7.14
C ILE A 142 -9.55 -10.35 6.63
N THR A 143 -10.82 -10.33 7.05
CA THR A 143 -11.75 -9.25 6.75
C THR A 143 -11.96 -8.40 7.99
N ILE A 144 -11.80 -7.09 7.82
CA ILE A 144 -12.01 -6.08 8.84
C ILE A 144 -13.11 -5.14 8.35
N PRO A 145 -14.22 -5.00 9.10
CA PRO A 145 -15.28 -4.09 8.72
C PRO A 145 -14.76 -2.65 8.78
N MET A 146 -15.07 -1.86 7.76
CA MET A 146 -14.87 -0.41 7.79
C MET A 146 -16.14 0.29 8.26
N GLU A 147 -16.02 1.57 8.64
CA GLU A 147 -17.15 2.40 9.07
C GLU A 147 -18.19 2.61 7.94
N SER A 148 -17.77 2.53 6.68
CA SER A 148 -18.61 2.63 5.48
C SER A 148 -19.20 1.28 5.05
N ASP A 149 -19.89 1.22 3.91
CA ASP A 149 -20.36 -0.02 3.28
C ASP A 149 -19.23 -0.88 2.66
N ALA A 150 -17.99 -0.64 3.07
CA ALA A 150 -16.80 -1.36 2.63
C ALA A 150 -16.21 -2.27 3.72
N GLU A 151 -15.35 -3.18 3.28
CA GLU A 151 -14.52 -4.04 4.12
C GLU A 151 -13.07 -3.99 3.65
N LEU A 152 -12.15 -3.92 4.61
CA LEU A 152 -10.74 -4.06 4.36
C LEU A 152 -10.38 -5.55 4.44
N ASN A 153 -9.93 -6.10 3.32
CA ASN A 153 -9.48 -7.48 3.25
C ASN A 153 -7.96 -7.54 3.15
N VAL A 154 -7.35 -8.26 4.08
CA VAL A 154 -5.90 -8.39 4.21
C VAL A 154 -5.46 -9.80 3.87
N PHE A 155 -4.57 -9.97 2.90
CA PHE A 155 -4.09 -11.27 2.45
C PHE A 155 -2.71 -11.19 1.80
N ILE A 156 -2.01 -12.31 1.76
CA ILE A 156 -0.75 -12.43 1.04
C ILE A 156 -1.07 -12.79 -0.41
N VAL A 157 -0.53 -12.02 -1.37
CA VAL A 157 -0.62 -12.39 -2.79
C VAL A 157 0.35 -13.55 -3.02
N PRO A 158 -0.06 -14.61 -3.74
CA PRO A 158 0.84 -15.71 -4.07
C PRO A 158 2.12 -15.17 -4.71
N GLU A 159 3.28 -15.68 -4.28
CA GLU A 159 4.55 -15.37 -4.92
C GLU A 159 4.46 -15.84 -6.37
N ASP A 160 4.63 -14.91 -7.31
CA ASP A 160 4.79 -15.23 -8.71
C ASP A 160 6.25 -15.67 -8.90
N GLU A 161 6.47 -16.98 -8.98
CA GLU A 161 7.81 -17.61 -9.00
C GLU A 161 8.72 -17.02 -10.09
N GLU A 162 8.16 -16.39 -11.13
CA GLU A 162 8.89 -15.89 -12.28
C GLU A 162 9.39 -14.44 -12.17
N ARG A 163 8.88 -13.62 -11.25
CA ARG A 163 9.12 -12.15 -11.33
C ARG A 163 10.26 -11.62 -10.46
N ILE A 164 10.35 -11.98 -9.18
CA ILE A 164 11.42 -11.54 -8.27
C ILE A 164 11.59 -12.60 -7.16
N LYS A 165 12.72 -13.31 -7.14
CA LYS A 165 13.03 -14.28 -6.07
C LYS A 165 12.98 -13.60 -4.69
N ASN A 166 12.40 -14.29 -3.72
CA ASN A 166 12.30 -13.85 -2.32
C ASN A 166 11.57 -12.52 -2.11
N THR A 167 10.50 -12.26 -2.87
CA THR A 167 9.61 -11.12 -2.64
C THR A 167 8.19 -11.60 -2.47
N TRP A 168 7.52 -11.08 -1.44
CA TRP A 168 6.10 -11.35 -1.20
C TRP A 168 5.34 -10.04 -0.95
N ILE A 169 4.01 -10.09 -1.11
CA ILE A 169 3.16 -8.90 -1.03
C ILE A 169 2.08 -9.11 0.02
N LEU A 170 2.04 -8.25 1.03
CA LEU A 170 0.83 -8.08 1.86
C LEU A 170 -0.11 -7.12 1.15
N ARG A 171 -1.25 -7.62 0.69
CA ARG A 171 -2.29 -6.80 0.06
C ARG A 171 -3.39 -6.49 1.07
N MET A 172 -3.76 -5.22 1.12
CA MET A 172 -4.95 -4.73 1.79
C MET A 172 -5.87 -4.13 0.72
N ALA A 173 -7.02 -4.77 0.49
CA ALA A 173 -7.96 -4.39 -0.54
C ALA A 173 -9.27 -3.91 0.09
N VAL A 174 -9.69 -2.70 -0.27
CA VAL A 174 -10.99 -2.14 0.10
C VAL A 174 -12.02 -2.70 -0.87
N MET A 175 -12.95 -3.48 -0.37
CA MET A 175 -14.00 -4.13 -1.17
C MET A 175 -15.38 -3.76 -0.63
N GLU A 176 -16.41 -3.89 -1.45
CA GLU A 176 -17.78 -3.79 -0.97
C GLU A 176 -18.06 -4.86 0.07
N LYS A 177 -18.83 -4.52 1.11
CA LYS A 177 -19.45 -5.52 1.98
C LYS A 177 -20.24 -6.46 1.09
N ARG A 178 -19.86 -7.75 1.06
CA ARG A 178 -20.74 -8.76 0.45
C ARG A 178 -22.02 -8.76 1.28
N ARG A 179 -23.07 -8.16 0.75
CA ARG A 179 -24.42 -8.39 1.25
C ARG A 179 -24.64 -9.88 1.08
N ASN A 180 -24.84 -10.60 2.18
CA ASN A 180 -25.35 -11.96 2.09
C ASN A 180 -26.60 -11.87 1.23
N ALA A 181 -26.61 -12.57 0.10
CA ALA A 181 -27.84 -12.78 -0.62
C ALA A 181 -28.72 -13.58 0.34
N ASP A 182 -29.87 -12.98 0.69
CA ASP A 182 -30.92 -13.60 1.50
C ASP A 182 -31.35 -14.96 0.91
#